data_AF-A0A1D6KCG5-F1
#
_entry.id   AF-A0A1D6KCG5-F1
#
_cell.length_a   1.000
_cell.length_b   1.000
_cell.length_c   1.000
_cell.angle_alpha   90.00
_cell.angle_beta   90.00
_cell.angle_gamma   90.00
#
_symmetry.space_group_name_H-M   'P 1'
#
loop_
_entity.id
_entity.type
_entity.pdbx_description
1 polymer ?
#
loop_
_entity_poly.entity_id
_entity_poly.type
_entity_poly.pdbx_seq_one_letter_code
_entity_poly.pdbx_strand_id
1 'polypeptide(L)'
;MRKKKVERWDQFVDVIEQIKKVASEIRPADIVPFRIPVDQSDLSLRKLEELTKELQSLQKEKSDRLKQVMEHLNTLHSLCEVLGVDFKQTVNEVHPSLGEADGSKNLSNCTIESLASAASRLCELKVQRMQKVESEVLRLEQLKVSKMKDLVLKKKTELEEHRRRAHLISEEGYAAEFSDEVIEAGVVDPALVLEQIEAHIATVKEEAFSRKDILEKVERWLNACEEAQ
;
A
#
# COMPACT_ATOMS: atom_id res chain seq x y z
N MET A 1 38.82 53.54 -30.27
CA MET A 1 37.72 52.79 -30.93
C MET A 1 38.02 51.30 -31.08
N ARG A 2 39.18 50.87 -31.59
CA ARG A 2 39.47 49.42 -31.80
C ARG A 2 39.47 48.58 -30.51
N LYS A 3 40.15 49.01 -29.43
CA LYS A 3 40.18 48.27 -28.14
C LYS A 3 38.78 48.00 -27.55
N LYS A 4 37.93 49.03 -27.44
CA LYS A 4 36.54 48.90 -26.97
C LYS A 4 35.67 47.96 -27.82
N LYS A 5 35.99 47.81 -29.11
CA LYS A 5 35.29 46.89 -30.02
C LYS A 5 35.71 45.44 -29.77
N VAL A 6 36.99 45.20 -29.48
CA VAL A 6 37.50 43.88 -29.08
C VAL A 6 36.92 43.46 -27.74
N GLU A 7 36.96 44.33 -26.72
CA GLU A 7 36.38 44.02 -25.40
C GLU A 7 34.88 43.66 -25.48
N ARG A 8 34.10 44.34 -26.33
CA ARG A 8 32.70 43.98 -26.57
C ARG A 8 32.56 42.65 -27.31
N TRP A 9 33.43 42.38 -28.28
CA TRP A 9 33.43 41.11 -29.00
C TRP A 9 33.67 39.94 -28.03
N ASP A 10 34.63 40.10 -27.11
CA ASP A 10 34.92 39.09 -26.09
C ASP A 10 33.71 38.84 -25.18
N GLN A 11 33.01 39.90 -24.73
CA GLN A 11 31.77 39.76 -23.96
C GLN A 11 30.67 38.99 -24.71
N PHE A 12 30.52 39.22 -26.02
CA PHE A 12 29.56 38.49 -26.83
C PHE A 12 29.91 37.01 -26.94
N VAL A 13 31.19 36.69 -27.17
CA VAL A 13 31.68 35.31 -27.27
C VAL A 13 31.42 34.58 -25.95
N ASP A 14 31.77 35.19 -24.82
CA ASP A 14 31.58 34.62 -23.48
C ASP A 14 30.11 34.29 -23.20
N VAL A 15 29.18 35.23 -23.45
CA VAL A 15 27.75 35.01 -23.20
C VAL A 15 27.20 33.88 -24.07
N ILE A 16 27.63 33.81 -25.32
CA ILE A 16 27.18 32.78 -26.27
C ILE A 16 27.73 31.40 -25.91
N GLU A 17 28.98 31.32 -25.47
CA GLU A 17 29.56 30.07 -24.98
C GLU A 17 28.83 29.57 -23.73
N GLN A 18 28.48 30.48 -22.81
CA GLN A 18 27.67 30.14 -21.65
C GLN A 18 26.26 29.67 -22.04
N ILE A 19 25.60 30.33 -22.99
CA ILE A 19 24.28 29.90 -23.48
C ILE A 19 24.37 28.50 -24.07
N LYS A 20 25.35 28.23 -24.95
CA LYS A 20 25.55 26.91 -25.55
C LYS A 20 25.75 25.83 -24.49
N LYS A 21 26.58 26.11 -23.48
CA LYS A 21 26.85 25.19 -22.38
C LYS A 21 25.58 24.88 -21.58
N VAL A 22 24.84 25.91 -21.15
CA VAL A 22 23.61 25.73 -20.38
C VAL A 22 22.55 25.01 -21.21
N ALA A 23 22.39 25.37 -22.48
CA ALA A 23 21.45 24.73 -23.39
C ALA A 23 21.76 23.23 -23.56
N SER A 24 23.04 22.86 -23.71
CA SER A 24 23.45 21.46 -23.80
C SER A 24 23.24 20.67 -22.50
N GLU A 25 23.35 21.34 -21.34
CA GLU A 25 23.09 20.70 -20.05
C GLU A 25 21.59 20.45 -19.82
N ILE A 26 20.72 21.34 -20.31
CA ILE A 26 19.26 21.18 -20.24
C ILE A 26 18.77 20.14 -21.28
N ARG A 27 19.34 20.15 -22.48
CA ARG A 27 18.92 19.31 -23.61
C ARG A 27 20.16 18.64 -24.22
N PRO A 28 20.58 17.47 -23.69
CA PRO A 28 21.83 16.83 -24.09
C PRO A 28 21.98 16.50 -25.58
N ALA A 29 20.90 16.40 -26.37
CA ALA A 29 20.86 16.59 -27.82
C ALA A 29 19.48 16.16 -28.35
N ASP A 30 18.60 17.13 -28.64
CA ASP A 30 17.58 16.92 -29.67
C ASP A 30 18.17 17.40 -31.01
N ILE A 31 18.94 16.52 -31.68
CA ILE A 31 19.34 16.45 -33.11
C ILE A 31 19.94 17.70 -33.80
N VAL A 32 19.87 18.91 -33.25
CA VAL A 32 20.35 20.13 -33.90
C VAL A 32 21.26 20.90 -32.94
N PRO A 33 22.54 21.11 -33.30
CA PRO A 33 23.44 21.96 -32.52
C PRO A 33 22.78 23.33 -32.30
N PHE A 34 22.80 23.82 -31.05
CA PHE A 34 22.34 25.15 -30.71
C PHE A 34 23.20 26.18 -31.48
N ARG A 35 22.70 26.65 -32.62
CA ARG A 35 23.35 27.66 -33.45
C ARG A 35 22.67 28.99 -33.17
N ILE A 36 23.31 29.82 -32.36
CA ILE A 36 23.06 31.26 -32.39
C ILE A 36 23.86 31.80 -33.59
N PRO A 37 23.20 32.28 -34.67
CA PRO A 37 23.91 33.00 -35.72
C PRO A 37 24.30 34.36 -35.14
N VAL A 38 25.59 34.58 -34.91
CA VAL A 38 26.11 35.89 -34.53
C VAL A 38 26.41 36.64 -35.81
N ASP A 39 25.60 37.64 -36.11
CA ASP A 39 25.95 38.60 -37.15
C ASP A 39 27.14 39.43 -36.64
N GLN A 40 28.30 39.31 -37.30
CA GLN A 40 29.51 40.08 -36.98
C GLN A 40 29.31 41.60 -37.13
N SER A 41 28.20 42.02 -37.77
CA SER A 41 27.80 43.40 -37.99
C SER A 41 27.09 44.05 -36.79
N ASP A 42 26.40 43.26 -35.96
CA ASP A 42 25.53 43.77 -34.87
C ASP A 42 26.14 43.56 -33.48
N LEU A 43 27.14 44.38 -33.16
CA LEU A 43 27.73 44.50 -31.81
C LEU A 43 27.04 45.58 -30.98
N SER A 44 25.73 45.73 -31.14
CA SER A 44 24.94 46.71 -30.39
C SER A 44 24.77 46.30 -28.93
N LEU A 45 24.65 47.31 -28.04
CA LEU A 45 24.36 47.07 -26.62
C LEU A 45 23.00 46.38 -26.43
N ARG A 46 22.03 46.64 -27.32
CA ARG A 46 20.72 45.99 -27.30
C ARG A 46 20.84 44.48 -27.54
N LYS A 47 21.62 44.06 -28.55
CA LYS A 47 21.83 42.64 -28.84
C LYS A 47 22.54 41.92 -27.68
N LEU A 48 23.49 42.58 -27.02
CA LEU A 48 24.14 42.03 -25.82
C LEU A 48 23.16 41.87 -24.65
N GLU A 49 22.28 42.86 -24.42
CA GLU A 49 21.21 42.78 -23.41
C GLU A 49 20.23 41.64 -23.72
N GLU A 50 19.86 41.42 -24.98
CA GLU A 50 19.00 40.31 -25.41
C GLU A 50 19.63 38.96 -25.07
N LEU A 51 20.89 38.74 -25.47
CA LEU A 51 21.61 37.49 -25.17
C LEU A 51 21.78 37.29 -23.66
N THR A 52 22.03 38.36 -22.91
CA THR A 52 22.12 38.29 -21.45
C THR A 52 20.79 37.88 -20.81
N LYS A 53 19.66 38.41 -21.30
CA LYS A 53 18.31 37.99 -20.86
C LYS A 53 18.03 36.53 -21.22
N GLU A 54 18.43 36.08 -22.42
CA GLU A 54 18.30 34.68 -22.83
C GLU A 54 19.11 33.75 -21.91
N LEU A 55 20.36 34.09 -21.62
CA LEU A 55 21.20 33.35 -20.66
C LEU A 55 20.54 33.27 -19.27
N GLN A 56 20.02 34.38 -18.75
CA GLN A 56 19.29 34.38 -17.47
C GLN A 56 18.06 33.48 -17.50
N SER A 57 17.29 33.50 -18.60
CA SER A 57 16.11 32.64 -18.77
C SER A 57 16.48 31.15 -18.78
N LEU A 58 17.56 30.77 -19.47
CA LEU A 58 18.05 29.40 -19.53
C LEU A 58 18.62 28.93 -18.18
N GLN A 59 19.35 29.79 -17.47
CA GLN A 59 19.81 29.48 -16.12
C GLN A 59 18.64 29.23 -15.16
N LYS A 60 17.56 30.02 -15.28
CA LYS A 60 16.33 29.78 -14.54
C LYS A 60 15.69 28.45 -14.92
N GLU A 61 15.53 28.16 -16.22
CA GLU A 61 14.97 26.89 -16.71
C GLU A 61 15.78 25.69 -16.17
N LYS A 62 17.12 25.75 -16.22
CA LYS A 62 18.00 24.72 -15.66
C LYS A 62 17.73 24.49 -14.17
N SER A 63 17.65 25.57 -13.40
CA SER A 63 17.37 25.51 -11.96
C SER A 63 16.01 24.88 -11.66
N ASP A 64 14.97 25.31 -12.40
CA ASP A 64 13.60 24.81 -12.24
C ASP A 64 13.51 23.30 -12.59
N ARG A 65 14.14 22.87 -13.70
CA ARG A 65 14.22 21.45 -14.08
C ARG A 65 14.98 20.61 -13.08
N LEU A 66 16.11 21.10 -12.56
CA LEU A 66 16.88 20.39 -11.54
C LEU A 66 16.04 20.19 -10.27
N LYS A 67 15.32 21.23 -9.84
CA LYS A 67 14.39 21.14 -8.71
C LYS A 67 13.32 20.07 -8.97
N GLN A 68 12.72 20.07 -10.16
CA GLN A 68 11.71 19.08 -10.54
C GLN A 68 12.26 17.63 -10.51
N VAL A 69 13.45 17.41 -11.09
CA VAL A 69 14.12 16.09 -11.05
C VAL A 69 14.35 15.63 -9.60
N MET A 70 14.85 16.53 -8.74
CA MET A 70 15.07 16.21 -7.32
C MET A 70 13.76 15.88 -6.58
N GLU A 71 12.68 16.59 -6.87
CA GLU A 71 11.35 16.34 -6.29
C GLU A 71 10.80 14.98 -6.71
N HIS A 72 10.92 14.62 -8.00
CA HIS A 72 10.55 13.30 -8.49
C HIS A 72 11.41 12.20 -7.86
N LEU A 73 12.72 12.39 -7.72
CA LEU A 73 13.60 11.42 -7.06
C LEU A 73 13.23 11.21 -5.58
N ASN A 74 12.94 12.27 -4.84
CA ASN A 74 12.49 12.17 -3.44
C ASN A 74 11.17 11.41 -3.32
N THR A 75 10.21 11.73 -4.20
CA THR A 75 8.93 11.03 -4.27
C THR A 75 9.16 9.54 -4.57
N LEU A 76 9.98 9.24 -5.57
CA LEU A 76 10.31 7.89 -5.97
C LEU A 76 11.00 7.11 -4.85
N HIS A 77 11.94 7.73 -4.12
CA HIS A 77 12.57 7.11 -2.95
C HIS A 77 11.52 6.75 -1.90
N SER A 78 10.64 7.68 -1.52
CA SER A 78 9.62 7.42 -0.51
C SER A 78 8.67 6.28 -0.93
N LEU A 79 8.32 6.22 -2.22
CA LEU A 79 7.52 5.12 -2.77
C LEU A 79 8.29 3.80 -2.77
N CYS A 80 9.57 3.81 -3.11
CA CYS A 80 10.42 2.62 -3.11
C CYS A 80 10.55 2.02 -1.71
N GLU A 81 10.76 2.86 -0.71
CA GLU A 81 10.85 2.47 0.69
C GLU A 81 9.54 1.84 1.18
N VAL A 82 8.40 2.48 0.92
CA VAL A 82 7.07 1.96 1.30
C VAL A 82 6.74 0.64 0.58
N LEU A 83 7.15 0.49 -0.68
CA LEU A 83 6.85 -0.70 -1.49
C LEU A 83 7.88 -1.82 -1.34
N GLY A 84 9.00 -1.56 -0.68
CA GLY A 84 10.14 -2.48 -0.59
C GLY A 84 10.76 -2.79 -1.96
N VAL A 85 10.76 -1.85 -2.90
CA VAL A 85 11.41 -2.01 -4.21
C VAL A 85 12.78 -1.31 -4.21
N ASP A 86 13.71 -1.82 -5.02
CA ASP A 86 15.06 -1.26 -5.06
C ASP A 86 15.09 0.11 -5.77
N PHE A 87 15.39 1.16 -5.01
CA PHE A 87 15.42 2.52 -5.51
C PHE A 87 16.50 2.71 -6.59
N LYS A 88 17.71 2.15 -6.39
CA LYS A 88 18.83 2.34 -7.31
C LYS A 88 18.51 1.71 -8.67
N GLN A 89 17.98 0.50 -8.67
CA GLN A 89 17.51 -0.19 -9.87
C GLN A 89 16.42 0.63 -10.56
N THR A 90 15.42 1.09 -9.82
CA THR A 90 14.30 1.88 -10.39
C THR A 90 14.77 3.17 -11.05
N VAL A 91 15.71 3.88 -10.43
CA VAL A 91 16.29 5.11 -10.98
C VAL A 91 17.18 4.82 -12.19
N ASN A 92 17.97 3.74 -12.16
CA ASN A 92 18.83 3.33 -13.27
C ASN A 92 18.02 2.90 -14.51
N GLU A 93 16.84 2.31 -14.33
CA GLU A 93 15.90 2.01 -15.41
C GLU A 93 15.39 3.27 -16.12
N VAL A 94 15.30 4.40 -15.40
CA VAL A 94 14.94 5.70 -16.00
C VAL A 94 16.14 6.31 -16.70
N HIS A 95 17.24 6.52 -15.99
CA HIS A 95 18.49 6.99 -16.57
C HIS A 95 19.68 6.74 -15.61
N PRO A 96 20.78 6.12 -16.06
CA PRO A 96 21.92 5.79 -15.20
C PRO A 96 22.51 6.99 -14.43
N SER A 97 22.58 8.16 -15.07
CA SER A 97 23.15 9.36 -14.43
C SER A 97 22.36 9.91 -13.24
N LEU A 98 21.14 9.41 -13.00
CA LEU A 98 20.33 9.80 -11.85
C LEU A 98 20.71 9.03 -10.57
N GLY A 99 21.30 7.82 -10.71
CA GLY A 99 21.72 6.96 -9.60
C GLY A 99 23.09 7.33 -9.02
N GLU A 100 23.89 8.09 -9.78
CA GLU A 100 25.21 8.58 -9.37
C GLU A 100 25.07 9.78 -8.41
N ALA A 101 25.73 9.72 -7.25
CA ALA A 101 25.62 10.75 -6.21
C ALA A 101 26.32 12.08 -6.60
N ASP A 102 27.32 11.96 -7.46
CA ASP A 102 28.33 12.95 -7.83
C ASP A 102 28.31 13.29 -9.33
N GLY A 103 27.43 12.65 -10.10
CA GLY A 103 27.22 12.90 -11.53
C GLY A 103 26.25 14.05 -11.84
N SER A 104 26.38 14.64 -13.04
CA SER A 104 25.38 15.56 -13.57
C SER A 104 24.08 14.82 -13.89
N LYS A 105 23.01 15.15 -13.18
CA LYS A 105 21.67 14.61 -13.42
C LYS A 105 21.18 15.02 -14.81
N ASN A 106 20.57 14.08 -15.54
CA ASN A 106 19.99 14.39 -16.84
C ASN A 106 18.72 15.24 -16.64
N LEU A 107 18.64 16.39 -17.33
CA LEU A 107 17.55 17.37 -17.20
C LEU A 107 16.63 17.40 -18.44
N SER A 108 16.78 16.43 -19.35
CA SER A 108 15.97 16.35 -20.57
C SER A 108 14.49 16.14 -20.24
N ASN A 109 13.61 16.59 -21.13
CA ASN A 109 12.16 16.36 -20.99
C ASN A 109 11.86 14.86 -20.85
N CYS A 110 12.49 14.04 -21.69
CA CYS A 110 12.33 12.58 -21.66
C CYS A 110 12.67 11.99 -20.28
N THR A 111 13.73 12.46 -19.62
CA THR A 111 14.10 11.99 -18.27
C THR A 111 13.05 12.40 -17.23
N ILE A 112 12.59 13.65 -17.28
CA ILE A 112 11.58 14.17 -16.35
C ILE A 112 10.25 13.42 -16.51
N GLU A 113 9.80 13.22 -17.75
CA GLU A 113 8.58 12.46 -18.08
C GLU A 113 8.70 11.00 -17.66
N SER A 114 9.88 10.39 -17.85
CA SER A 114 10.14 9.01 -17.42
C SER A 114 10.14 8.86 -15.91
N LEU A 115 10.72 9.83 -15.17
CA LEU A 115 10.66 9.89 -13.71
C LEU A 115 9.21 10.04 -13.20
N ALA A 116 8.43 10.94 -13.81
CA ALA A 116 7.02 11.12 -13.48
C ALA A 116 6.23 9.83 -13.75
N SER A 117 6.48 9.17 -14.87
CA SER A 117 5.84 7.90 -15.23
C SER A 117 6.19 6.78 -14.26
N ALA A 118 7.46 6.67 -13.84
CA ALA A 118 7.90 5.71 -12.83
C ALA A 118 7.24 5.97 -11.47
N ALA A 119 7.14 7.24 -11.05
CA ALA A 119 6.45 7.61 -9.81
C ALA A 119 4.95 7.25 -9.86
N SER A 120 4.27 7.56 -10.96
CA SER A 120 2.85 7.19 -11.16
C SER A 120 2.64 5.69 -11.09
N ARG A 121 3.49 4.91 -11.78
CA ARG A 121 3.44 3.44 -11.76
C ARG A 121 3.59 2.86 -10.35
N LEU A 122 4.54 3.39 -9.55
CA LEU A 122 4.70 2.96 -8.17
C LEU A 122 3.52 3.39 -7.29
N CYS A 123 2.97 4.59 -7.51
CA CYS A 123 1.77 5.04 -6.80
C CYS A 123 0.57 4.12 -7.07
N GLU A 124 0.34 3.74 -8.33
CA GLU A 124 -0.70 2.78 -8.71
C GLU A 124 -0.48 1.42 -8.05
N LEU A 125 0.75 0.90 -8.06
CA LEU A 125 1.09 -0.35 -7.38
C LEU A 125 0.81 -0.28 -5.87
N LYS A 126 1.10 0.85 -5.23
CA LYS A 126 0.80 1.10 -3.82
C LYS A 126 -0.70 1.02 -3.55
N VAL A 127 -1.50 1.70 -4.37
CA VAL A 127 -2.98 1.69 -4.27
C VAL A 127 -3.53 0.27 -4.47
N GLN A 128 -3.06 -0.45 -5.50
CA GLN A 128 -3.49 -1.83 -5.77
C GLN A 128 -3.17 -2.77 -4.60
N ARG A 129 -1.96 -2.67 -4.03
CA ARG A 129 -1.58 -3.47 -2.86
C ARG A 129 -2.45 -3.15 -1.64
N MET A 130 -2.75 -1.87 -1.41
CA MET A 130 -3.60 -1.44 -0.31
C MET A 130 -5.03 -1.98 -0.44
N GLN A 131 -5.63 -1.86 -1.63
CA GLN A 131 -6.96 -2.42 -1.92
C GLN A 131 -7.00 -3.94 -1.73
N LYS A 132 -5.94 -4.66 -2.15
CA LYS A 132 -5.84 -6.09 -1.92
C LYS A 132 -5.81 -6.43 -0.43
N VAL A 133 -5.01 -5.71 0.36
CA VAL A 133 -4.95 -5.89 1.82
C VAL A 133 -6.32 -5.65 2.45
N GLU A 134 -7.02 -4.57 2.11
CA GLU A 134 -8.37 -4.28 2.61
C GLU A 134 -9.35 -5.39 2.28
N SER A 135 -9.34 -5.89 1.03
CA SER A 135 -10.22 -6.99 0.61
C SER A 135 -9.93 -8.29 1.36
N GLU A 136 -8.65 -8.59 1.64
CA GLU A 136 -8.26 -9.78 2.41
C GLU A 136 -8.63 -9.64 3.88
N VAL A 137 -8.54 -8.46 4.48
CA VAL A 137 -9.00 -8.20 5.86
C VAL A 137 -10.51 -8.48 5.96
N LEU A 138 -11.33 -7.91 5.07
CA LEU A 138 -12.77 -8.14 5.05
C LEU A 138 -13.10 -9.63 4.85
N ARG A 139 -12.39 -10.30 3.95
CA ARG A 139 -12.58 -11.75 3.71
C ARG A 139 -12.23 -12.57 4.96
N LEU A 140 -11.16 -12.24 5.66
CA LEU A 140 -10.74 -12.91 6.89
C LEU A 140 -11.71 -12.65 8.04
N GLU A 141 -12.27 -11.45 8.16
CA GLU A 141 -13.31 -11.13 9.14
C GLU A 141 -14.57 -11.94 8.90
N GLN A 142 -15.06 -12.00 7.66
CA GLN A 142 -16.21 -12.84 7.29
C GLN A 142 -15.95 -14.32 7.57
N LEU A 143 -14.76 -14.82 7.21
CA LEU A 143 -14.38 -16.20 7.48
C LEU A 143 -14.31 -16.48 8.99
N LYS A 144 -13.76 -15.57 9.79
CA LYS A 144 -13.72 -15.68 11.24
C LYS A 144 -15.14 -15.78 11.81
N VAL A 145 -16.05 -14.90 11.40
CA VAL A 145 -17.45 -14.92 11.85
C VAL A 145 -18.13 -16.24 11.47
N SER A 146 -18.01 -16.67 10.22
CA SER A 146 -18.58 -17.95 9.76
C SER A 146 -18.02 -19.14 10.54
N LYS A 147 -16.70 -19.20 10.77
CA LYS A 147 -16.08 -20.29 11.53
C LYS A 147 -16.46 -20.28 13.01
N MET A 148 -16.63 -19.10 13.60
CA MET A 148 -17.14 -18.98 14.97
C MET A 148 -18.59 -19.46 15.07
N LYS A 149 -19.45 -19.12 14.10
CA LYS A 149 -20.82 -19.65 14.02
C LYS A 149 -20.83 -21.18 13.91
N ASP A 150 -20.03 -21.76 13.01
CA ASP A 150 -19.89 -23.22 12.87
C ASP A 150 -19.52 -23.89 14.22
N LEU A 151 -18.58 -23.28 14.95
CA LEU A 151 -18.10 -23.79 16.23
C LEU A 151 -19.16 -23.70 17.32
N VAL A 152 -19.88 -22.58 17.40
CA VAL A 152 -21.01 -22.38 18.31
C VAL A 152 -22.08 -23.45 18.07
N LEU A 153 -22.52 -23.65 16.82
CA LEU A 153 -23.51 -24.66 16.48
C LEU A 153 -23.04 -26.07 16.88
N LYS A 154 -21.79 -26.42 16.58
CA LYS A 154 -21.21 -27.71 16.99
C LYS A 154 -21.24 -27.88 18.51
N LYS A 155 -20.85 -26.86 19.28
CA LYS A 155 -20.87 -26.91 20.74
C LYS A 155 -22.28 -26.99 21.32
N LYS A 156 -23.28 -26.34 20.70
CA LYS A 156 -24.69 -26.52 21.08
C LYS A 156 -25.14 -27.98 20.90
N THR A 157 -24.77 -28.62 19.78
CA THR A 157 -25.09 -30.05 19.59
C THR A 157 -24.40 -30.95 20.60
N GLU A 158 -23.14 -30.67 20.98
CA GLU A 158 -22.43 -31.40 22.05
C GLU A 158 -23.16 -31.26 23.40
N LEU A 159 -23.59 -30.04 23.74
CA LEU A 159 -24.33 -29.76 24.96
C LEU A 159 -25.64 -30.55 25.03
N GLU A 160 -26.46 -30.50 23.97
CA GLU A 160 -27.73 -31.22 23.90
C GLU A 160 -27.54 -32.74 23.95
N GLU A 161 -26.46 -33.26 23.35
CA GLU A 161 -26.13 -34.68 23.46
C GLU A 161 -25.75 -35.08 24.90
N HIS A 162 -24.99 -34.25 25.61
CA HIS A 162 -24.70 -34.48 27.03
C HIS A 162 -25.95 -34.44 27.90
N ARG A 163 -26.84 -33.44 27.69
CA ARG A 163 -28.13 -33.37 28.38
C ARG A 163 -28.97 -34.61 28.15
N ARG A 164 -29.08 -35.05 26.88
CA ARG A 164 -29.80 -36.27 26.51
C ARG A 164 -29.26 -37.52 27.20
N ARG A 165 -27.94 -37.72 27.18
CA ARG A 165 -27.28 -38.87 27.87
C ARG A 165 -27.48 -38.85 29.38
N ALA A 166 -27.53 -37.66 29.98
CA ALA A 166 -27.72 -37.49 31.42
C ALA A 166 -29.19 -37.43 31.85
N HIS A 167 -30.14 -37.56 30.90
CA HIS A 167 -31.57 -37.37 31.12
C HIS A 167 -31.90 -36.03 31.81
N LEU A 168 -31.17 -34.97 31.43
CA LEU A 168 -31.40 -33.60 31.91
C LEU A 168 -32.38 -32.86 31.00
N ILE A 169 -33.29 -32.09 31.60
CA ILE A 169 -34.23 -31.22 30.89
C ILE A 169 -33.56 -29.87 30.63
N SER A 170 -33.70 -29.33 29.43
CA SER A 170 -33.21 -27.99 29.09
C SER A 170 -34.05 -26.91 29.80
N GLU A 171 -33.40 -25.98 30.48
CA GLU A 171 -34.07 -24.81 31.06
C GLU A 171 -34.61 -23.88 29.95
N GLU A 172 -35.91 -23.59 29.99
CA GLU A 172 -36.63 -22.84 28.94
C GLU A 172 -36.08 -21.42 28.73
N GLY A 173 -35.47 -20.80 29.74
CA GLY A 173 -34.89 -19.46 29.64
C GLY A 173 -33.60 -19.40 28.80
N TYR A 174 -32.72 -20.41 28.93
CA TYR A 174 -31.44 -20.45 28.22
C TYR A 174 -31.58 -20.85 26.74
N ALA A 175 -32.66 -21.53 26.37
CA ALA A 175 -32.90 -21.93 24.98
C ALA A 175 -33.27 -20.76 24.07
N ALA A 176 -33.91 -19.70 24.61
CA ALA A 176 -34.39 -18.56 23.86
C ALA A 176 -33.32 -17.50 23.59
N GLU A 177 -32.41 -17.24 24.54
CA GLU A 177 -31.38 -16.20 24.41
C GLU A 177 -30.26 -16.55 23.41
N PHE A 178 -30.13 -17.83 23.06
CA PHE A 178 -29.10 -18.34 22.17
C PHE A 178 -29.68 -19.14 21.00
N SER A 179 -30.92 -18.87 20.59
CA SER A 179 -31.54 -19.62 19.49
C SER A 179 -30.74 -19.48 18.19
N ASP A 180 -30.89 -20.45 17.29
CA ASP A 180 -30.16 -20.44 16.01
C ASP A 180 -30.50 -19.19 15.18
N GLU A 181 -31.72 -18.67 15.32
CA GLU A 181 -32.17 -17.42 14.69
C GLU A 181 -31.42 -16.19 15.22
N VAL A 182 -31.17 -16.10 16.53
CA VAL A 182 -30.43 -15.00 17.16
C VAL A 182 -28.96 -15.02 16.76
N ILE A 183 -28.37 -16.23 16.68
CA ILE A 183 -26.99 -16.45 16.24
C ILE A 183 -26.84 -16.08 14.76
N GLU A 184 -27.80 -16.48 13.93
CA GLU A 184 -27.74 -16.15 12.50
C GLU A 184 -27.91 -14.66 12.21
N ALA A 185 -28.79 -14.00 12.97
CA ALA A 185 -29.01 -12.55 12.88
C ALA A 185 -27.77 -11.72 13.30
N GLY A 186 -26.76 -12.32 13.92
CA GLY A 186 -25.52 -11.64 14.32
C GLY A 186 -25.71 -10.59 15.42
N VAL A 187 -26.80 -10.70 16.18
CA VAL A 187 -27.18 -9.75 17.25
C VAL A 187 -26.30 -9.93 18.49
N VAL A 188 -25.71 -11.12 18.66
CA VAL A 188 -24.86 -11.49 19.80
C VAL A 188 -23.48 -11.90 19.31
N ASP A 189 -22.42 -11.47 20.00
CA ASP A 189 -21.04 -11.86 19.69
C ASP A 189 -20.86 -13.39 19.82
N PRO A 190 -20.53 -14.11 18.73
CA PRO A 190 -20.30 -15.54 18.77
C PRO A 190 -19.26 -15.99 19.81
N ALA A 191 -18.28 -15.14 20.17
CA ALA A 191 -17.28 -15.47 21.18
C ALA A 191 -17.90 -15.60 22.58
N LEU A 192 -18.79 -14.68 22.97
CA LEU A 192 -19.50 -14.73 24.24
C LEU A 192 -20.46 -15.92 24.30
N VAL A 193 -21.17 -16.19 23.20
CA VAL A 193 -22.06 -17.36 23.09
C VAL A 193 -21.27 -18.65 23.27
N LEU A 194 -20.10 -18.74 22.65
CA LEU A 194 -19.24 -19.92 22.75
C LEU A 194 -18.76 -20.16 24.19
N GLU A 195 -18.25 -19.11 24.86
CA GLU A 195 -17.80 -19.19 26.25
C GLU A 195 -18.92 -19.66 27.18
N GLN A 196 -20.13 -19.13 27.00
CA GLN A 196 -21.30 -19.52 27.79
C GLN A 196 -21.70 -20.98 27.54
N ILE A 197 -21.68 -21.46 26.30
CA ILE A 197 -21.98 -22.87 25.98
C ILE A 197 -20.93 -23.78 26.61
N GLU A 198 -19.64 -23.43 26.54
CA GLU A 198 -18.57 -24.23 27.13
C GLU A 198 -18.71 -24.33 28.66
N ALA A 199 -19.08 -23.22 29.33
CA ALA A 199 -19.41 -23.24 30.74
C ALA A 199 -20.60 -24.16 31.06
N HIS A 200 -21.67 -24.10 30.29
CA HIS A 200 -22.82 -25.01 30.46
C HIS A 200 -22.46 -26.47 30.22
N ILE A 201 -21.62 -26.77 29.22
CA ILE A 201 -21.13 -28.12 28.98
C ILE A 201 -20.39 -28.64 30.21
N ALA A 202 -19.57 -27.81 30.86
CA ALA A 202 -18.86 -28.19 32.08
C ALA A 202 -19.83 -28.52 33.22
N THR A 203 -20.82 -27.66 33.49
CA THR A 203 -21.84 -27.90 34.52
C THR A 203 -22.65 -29.17 34.24
N VAL A 204 -23.12 -29.35 33.00
CA VAL A 204 -23.87 -30.55 32.59
C VAL A 204 -23.03 -31.82 32.73
N LYS A 205 -21.73 -31.76 32.45
CA LYS A 205 -20.82 -32.90 32.64
C LYS A 205 -20.65 -33.25 34.13
N GLU A 206 -20.56 -32.26 35.00
CA GLU A 206 -20.50 -32.47 36.45
C GLU A 206 -21.81 -33.08 36.99
N GLU A 207 -22.95 -32.56 36.57
CA GLU A 207 -24.25 -33.13 36.93
C GLU A 207 -24.43 -34.56 36.41
N ALA A 208 -24.07 -34.81 35.15
CA ALA A 208 -24.11 -36.14 34.55
C ALA A 208 -23.25 -37.13 35.34
N PHE A 209 -22.08 -36.69 35.80
CA PHE A 209 -21.21 -37.49 36.65
C PHE A 209 -21.86 -37.81 38.00
N SER A 210 -22.47 -36.82 38.66
CA SER A 210 -23.13 -37.01 39.97
C SER A 210 -24.30 -38.01 39.96
N ARG A 211 -25.00 -38.15 38.81
CA ARG A 211 -26.18 -39.02 38.66
C ARG A 211 -25.87 -40.38 38.04
N LYS A 212 -24.62 -40.63 37.68
CA LYS A 212 -24.19 -41.81 36.90
C LYS A 212 -24.66 -43.14 37.53
N ASP A 213 -24.42 -43.32 38.82
CA ASP A 213 -24.77 -44.57 39.52
C ASP A 213 -26.28 -44.83 39.56
N ILE A 214 -27.08 -43.75 39.61
CA ILE A 214 -28.55 -43.84 39.59
C ILE A 214 -29.00 -44.25 38.18
N LEU A 215 -28.47 -43.59 37.15
CA LEU A 215 -28.80 -43.90 35.75
C LEU A 215 -28.44 -45.36 35.39
N GLU A 216 -27.27 -45.86 35.81
CA GLU A 216 -26.90 -47.26 35.61
C GLU A 216 -27.86 -48.24 36.30
N LYS A 217 -28.38 -47.90 37.49
CA LYS A 217 -29.38 -48.73 38.19
C LYS A 217 -30.72 -48.74 37.45
N VAL A 218 -31.14 -47.58 36.93
CA VAL A 218 -32.38 -47.45 36.14
C VAL A 218 -32.28 -48.25 34.85
N GLU A 219 -31.16 -48.16 34.14
CA GLU A 219 -30.90 -48.92 32.91
C GLU A 219 -30.96 -50.44 33.16
N ARG A 220 -30.29 -50.93 34.21
CA ARG A 220 -30.37 -52.35 34.60
C ARG A 220 -31.80 -52.79 34.90
N TRP A 221 -32.58 -51.93 35.57
CA TRP A 221 -33.98 -52.23 35.88
C TRP A 221 -34.85 -52.29 34.62
N LEU A 222 -34.69 -51.34 33.70
CA LEU A 222 -35.42 -51.31 32.43
C LEU A 222 -35.15 -52.58 31.61
N ASN A 223 -33.88 -52.98 31.46
CA ASN A 223 -33.51 -54.20 30.74
C ASN A 223 -34.13 -55.45 31.36
N ALA A 224 -34.12 -55.55 32.70
CA ALA A 224 -34.75 -56.67 33.40
C ALA A 224 -36.28 -56.72 33.21
N CYS A 225 -36.94 -55.56 33.07
CA CYS A 225 -38.36 -55.50 32.73
C CYS A 225 -38.64 -55.95 31.29
N GLU A 226 -37.79 -55.58 30.34
CA GLU A 226 -37.92 -55.99 28.93
C GLU A 226 -37.69 -57.50 28.74
N GLU A 227 -36.71 -58.08 29.44
CA GLU A 227 -36.42 -59.52 29.40
C GLU A 227 -37.54 -60.39 30.02
N ALA A 228 -38.35 -59.82 30.91
CA ALA A 228 -39.43 -60.52 31.61
C ALA A 228 -40.76 -60.54 30.83
N GLN A 229 -40.82 -59.90 29.66
CA GLN A 229 -42.02 -59.72 28.84
C GLN A 229 -41.98 -60.58 27.57
#